data_AF-A0A9W7IN43-F1
#
_entry.id   AF-A0A9W7IN43-F1
#
_cell.length_a   1.000
_cell.length_b   1.000
_cell.length_c   1.000
_cell.angle_alpha   90.00
_cell.angle_beta   90.00
_cell.angle_gamma   90.00
#
_symmetry.space_group_name_H-M   'P 1'
#
loop_
_entity.id
_entity.type
_entity.pdbx_description
1 polymer ?
#
loop_
_entity_poly.entity_id
_entity_poly.type
_entity_poly.pdbx_seq_one_letter_code
_entity_poly.pdbx_strand_id
1 'polypeptide(L)'
;MDEPSSETDPPTNQFGSLNDLAHELASLEDLACRSSWRSIIDKVSRARSLNLLTSPHDHLIYLTYNVLALTKLRRFANASNEIDTLDDFNSHYYKYENLPSVLPEPVWLDDPLLSSVHPCSASDQARELP
;
A
#
# COMPACT_ATOMS: atom_id res chain seq x y z
N MET A 1 -28.36 -34.49 -0.22
CA MET A 1 -27.87 -33.56 -1.26
C MET A 1 -27.21 -32.44 -0.50
N ASP A 2 -25.91 -32.59 -0.28
CA ASP A 2 -25.09 -31.62 0.40
C ASP A 2 -24.77 -30.49 -0.59
N GLU A 3 -25.36 -29.32 -0.35
CA GLU A 3 -25.03 -28.09 -1.05
C GLU A 3 -23.81 -27.47 -0.36
N PRO A 4 -22.66 -27.30 -1.03
CA PRO A 4 -21.56 -26.57 -0.43
C PRO A 4 -21.88 -25.07 -0.48
N SER A 5 -22.36 -24.55 0.65
CA SER A 5 -22.40 -23.13 0.96
C SER A 5 -21.08 -22.49 0.54
N SER A 6 -21.12 -21.56 -0.42
CA SER A 6 -19.97 -20.71 -0.74
C SER A 6 -19.76 -19.73 0.41
N GLU A 7 -19.11 -20.23 1.47
CA GLU A 7 -18.49 -19.41 2.50
C GLU A 7 -17.52 -18.47 1.79
N THR A 8 -17.96 -17.21 1.64
CA THR A 8 -17.14 -16.14 1.11
C THR A 8 -16.12 -15.83 2.21
N ASP A 9 -14.92 -16.40 2.10
CA ASP A 9 -13.83 -16.18 3.04
C ASP A 9 -13.60 -14.66 3.25
N PRO A 10 -13.80 -14.14 4.48
CA PRO A 10 -13.54 -12.75 4.81
C PRO A 10 -12.05 -12.61 5.13
N PRO A 11 -11.19 -12.51 4.10
CA PRO A 11 -10.60 -11.20 3.83
C PRO A 11 -10.38 -10.89 2.33
N THR A 12 -10.84 -11.75 1.42
CA THR A 12 -10.47 -11.62 -0.01
C THR A 12 -11.19 -10.44 -0.68
N ASN A 13 -12.32 -9.99 -0.13
CA ASN A 13 -13.13 -8.89 -0.67
C ASN A 13 -12.96 -7.57 0.10
N GLN A 14 -11.77 -7.33 0.68
CA GLN A 14 -11.51 -6.14 1.51
C GLN A 14 -11.46 -4.83 0.72
N PHE A 15 -11.17 -4.90 -0.59
CA PHE A 15 -11.22 -3.75 -1.49
C PHE A 15 -12.48 -3.84 -2.34
N GLY A 16 -13.52 -3.07 -1.99
CA GLY A 16 -14.80 -3.04 -2.72
C GLY A 16 -14.64 -2.56 -4.17
N SER A 17 -13.60 -1.77 -4.44
CA SER A 17 -13.16 -1.34 -5.76
C SER A 17 -11.63 -1.18 -5.81
N LEU A 18 -11.00 -1.36 -6.98
CA LEU A 18 -9.58 -1.00 -7.19
C LEU A 18 -9.28 0.45 -6.80
N ASN A 19 -10.26 1.34 -6.95
CA ASN A 19 -10.08 2.74 -6.59
C ASN A 19 -10.06 2.98 -5.06
N ASP A 20 -10.51 2.01 -4.26
CA ASP A 20 -10.38 2.05 -2.80
C ASP A 20 -8.94 1.75 -2.35
N LEU A 21 -8.17 1.05 -3.20
CA LEU A 21 -6.76 0.73 -2.94
C LEU A 21 -5.82 1.88 -3.34
N ALA A 22 -6.10 2.55 -4.46
CA ALA A 22 -5.38 3.75 -4.87
C ALA A 22 -6.20 4.59 -5.84
N HIS A 23 -5.95 5.91 -5.81
CA HIS A 23 -6.67 6.86 -6.64
C HIS A 23 -6.57 6.52 -8.15
N GLU A 24 -7.71 6.36 -8.81
CA GLU A 24 -7.86 6.05 -10.24
C GLU A 24 -7.13 4.78 -10.74
N LEU A 25 -6.89 3.81 -9.85
CA LEU A 25 -6.17 2.58 -10.19
C LEU A 25 -6.87 1.75 -11.28
N ALA A 26 -8.20 1.68 -11.26
CA ALA A 26 -8.97 0.98 -12.30
C ALA A 26 -8.71 1.55 -13.71
N SER A 27 -8.43 2.85 -13.80
CA SER A 27 -8.11 3.50 -15.07
C SER A 27 -6.67 3.21 -15.53
N LEU A 28 -5.72 3.06 -14.61
CA LEU A 28 -4.36 2.61 -14.94
C LEU A 28 -4.36 1.18 -15.49
N GLU A 29 -5.18 0.32 -14.89
CA GLU A 29 -5.38 -1.05 -15.35
C GLU A 29 -5.98 -1.10 -16.76
N ASP A 30 -7.06 -0.36 -17.06
CA ASP A 30 -7.65 -0.32 -18.41
C ASP A 30 -6.61 0.12 -19.46
N LEU A 31 -5.82 1.15 -19.14
CA LEU A 31 -4.75 1.60 -20.02
C LEU A 31 -3.69 0.52 -20.24
N ALA A 32 -3.36 -0.26 -19.21
CA ALA A 32 -2.38 -1.35 -19.29
C ALA A 32 -2.92 -2.50 -20.14
N CYS A 33 -4.18 -2.90 -19.93
CA CYS A 33 -4.89 -3.90 -20.72
C CYS A 33 -4.95 -3.51 -22.20
N ARG A 34 -5.15 -2.22 -22.49
CA ARG A 34 -5.14 -1.67 -23.86
C ARG A 34 -3.74 -1.40 -24.40
N SER A 35 -2.68 -1.75 -23.66
CA SER A 35 -1.29 -1.51 -24.02
C SER A 35 -0.95 -0.04 -24.29
N SER A 36 -1.66 0.89 -23.66
CA SER A 36 -1.50 2.33 -23.79
C SER A 36 -0.41 2.86 -22.84
N TRP A 37 0.80 2.31 -22.96
CA TRP A 37 1.90 2.53 -22.02
C TRP A 37 2.37 3.99 -21.94
N ARG A 38 2.30 4.75 -23.04
CA ARG A 38 2.64 6.19 -23.04
C ARG A 38 1.67 6.99 -22.19
N SER A 39 0.38 6.70 -22.33
CA SER A 39 -0.69 7.36 -21.55
C SER A 39 -0.55 7.09 -20.05
N ILE A 40 -0.07 5.90 -19.68
CA ILE A 40 0.24 5.57 -18.27
C ILE A 40 1.33 6.50 -17.73
N ILE A 41 2.44 6.70 -18.47
CA ILE A 41 3.53 7.60 -18.05
C ILE A 41 3.00 9.04 -17.90
N ASP A 42 2.21 9.53 -18.85
CA ASP A 42 1.63 10.88 -18.78
C ASP A 42 0.66 11.03 -17.60
N LYS A 43 -0.11 9.98 -17.29
CA LYS A 43 -1.02 9.96 -16.15
C LYS A 43 -0.25 9.96 -14.82
N VAL A 44 0.78 9.13 -14.69
CA VAL A 44 1.64 9.10 -13.49
C VAL A 44 2.31 10.46 -13.27
N SER A 45 2.88 11.05 -14.33
CA SER A 45 3.53 12.38 -14.26
C SER A 45 2.57 13.47 -13.78
N ARG A 46 1.33 13.49 -14.31
CA ARG A 46 0.30 14.43 -13.86
C ARG A 46 -0.11 14.19 -12.43
N ALA A 47 -0.33 12.95 -12.02
CA ALA A 47 -0.74 12.62 -10.66
C ALA A 47 0.32 13.04 -9.63
N ARG A 48 1.61 12.81 -9.92
CA ARG A 48 2.74 13.29 -9.11
C ARG A 48 2.79 14.83 -9.06
N SER A 49 2.62 15.50 -10.20
CA SER A 49 2.66 16.97 -10.28
C SER A 49 1.52 17.65 -9.52
N LEU A 50 0.35 16.99 -9.46
CA LEU A 50 -0.82 17.45 -8.73
C LEU A 50 -0.83 17.02 -7.26
N ASN A 51 0.20 16.30 -6.81
CA ASN A 51 0.33 15.75 -5.46
C ASN A 51 -0.92 14.96 -5.00
N LEU A 52 -1.54 14.22 -5.93
CA LEU A 52 -2.75 13.43 -5.69
C LEU A 52 -2.48 12.15 -4.89
N LEU A 53 -1.21 11.74 -4.83
CA LEU A 53 -0.78 10.55 -4.10
C LEU A 53 -0.48 11.00 -2.67
N THR A 54 -1.36 10.67 -1.74
CA THR A 54 -1.20 11.08 -0.33
C THR A 54 -0.61 9.98 0.53
N SER A 55 -0.84 8.72 0.17
CA SER A 55 -0.39 7.58 0.95
C SER A 55 0.91 6.98 0.40
N PRO A 56 1.76 6.36 1.24
CA PRO A 56 2.95 5.66 0.76
C PRO A 56 2.62 4.52 -0.22
N HIS A 57 1.48 3.85 -0.05
CA HIS A 57 1.05 2.76 -0.95
C HIS A 57 0.63 3.30 -2.33
N ASP A 58 -0.01 4.47 -2.41
CA ASP A 58 -0.34 5.11 -3.69
C ASP A 58 0.92 5.34 -4.51
N HIS A 59 1.96 5.88 -3.87
CA HIS A 59 3.26 6.15 -4.51
C HIS A 59 3.89 4.87 -5.06
N LEU A 60 3.83 3.77 -4.31
CA LEU A 60 4.38 2.48 -4.74
C LEU A 60 3.61 1.89 -5.92
N ILE A 61 2.29 1.99 -5.91
CA ILE A 61 1.44 1.51 -7.01
C ILE A 61 1.76 2.29 -8.29
N TYR A 62 1.76 3.62 -8.20
CA TYR A 62 2.05 4.48 -9.35
C TYR A 62 3.49 4.30 -9.87
N LEU A 63 4.46 4.09 -8.99
CA LEU A 63 5.82 3.75 -9.37
C LEU A 63 5.88 2.43 -10.15
N THR A 64 5.17 1.41 -9.66
CA THR A 64 5.13 0.09 -10.32
C THR A 64 4.57 0.20 -11.73
N TYR A 65 3.47 0.95 -11.92
CA TYR A 65 2.92 1.21 -13.25
C TYR A 65 3.87 2.02 -14.14
N ASN A 66 4.62 2.97 -13.59
CA ASN A 66 5.62 3.74 -14.33
C ASN A 66 6.77 2.84 -14.82
N VAL A 67 7.35 2.03 -13.93
CA VAL A 67 8.41 1.08 -14.25
C VAL A 67 7.93 0.04 -15.27
N LEU A 68 6.70 -0.46 -15.10
CA LEU A 68 6.09 -1.40 -16.04
C LEU A 68 5.94 -0.77 -17.42
N ALA A 69 5.41 0.45 -17.51
CA ALA A 69 5.26 1.16 -18.78
C ALA A 69 6.60 1.43 -19.46
N LEU A 70 7.63 1.86 -18.71
CA LEU A 70 8.99 2.06 -19.23
C LEU A 70 9.59 0.75 -19.77
N THR A 71 9.40 -0.35 -19.05
CA THR A 71 9.86 -1.68 -19.46
C THR A 71 9.16 -2.14 -20.73
N LYS A 72 7.83 -1.97 -20.82
CA LYS A 72 7.05 -2.31 -22.03
C LYS A 72 7.43 -1.47 -23.24
N LEU A 73 7.86 -0.22 -23.03
CA LEU A 73 8.40 0.66 -24.07
C LEU A 73 9.90 0.42 -24.37
N ARG A 74 10.52 -0.61 -23.77
CA ARG A 74 11.95 -0.95 -23.90
C ARG A 74 12.91 0.15 -23.44
N ARG A 75 12.45 1.02 -22.52
CA ARG A 75 13.23 2.10 -21.92
C ARG A 75 13.88 1.65 -20.61
N PHE A 76 14.63 0.55 -20.65
CA PHE A 76 15.11 -0.16 -19.45
C PHE A 76 16.01 0.69 -18.53
N ALA A 77 16.86 1.56 -19.08
CA ALA A 77 17.68 2.47 -18.28
C ALA A 77 16.83 3.41 -17.40
N ASN A 78 15.72 3.94 -17.94
CA ASN A 78 14.84 4.80 -17.16
C ASN A 78 14.05 4.00 -16.10
N ALA A 79 13.69 2.75 -16.43
CA ALA A 79 13.04 1.86 -15.48
C ALA A 79 13.96 1.51 -14.30
N SER A 80 15.25 1.23 -14.57
CA SER A 80 16.26 1.02 -13.53
C SER A 80 16.39 2.25 -12.65
N ASN A 81 16.57 3.43 -13.25
CA ASN A 81 16.71 4.67 -12.49
C ASN A 81 15.49 4.94 -11.58
N GLU A 82 14.27 4.67 -12.04
CA GLU A 82 13.07 4.80 -11.19
C GLU A 82 13.09 3.82 -10.02
N ILE A 83 13.56 2.58 -10.21
CA ILE A 83 13.72 1.62 -9.10
C ILE A 83 14.83 2.08 -8.14
N ASP A 84 15.92 2.63 -8.65
CA ASP A 84 17.04 3.14 -7.85
C ASP A 84 16.66 4.39 -7.03
N THR A 85 15.56 5.08 -7.40
CA THR A 85 15.00 6.15 -6.56
C THR A 85 14.24 5.66 -5.33
N LEU A 86 13.94 4.37 -5.28
CA LEU A 86 13.19 3.77 -4.18
C LEU A 86 14.14 3.56 -2.99
N ASP A 87 13.96 4.39 -1.97
CA ASP A 87 14.75 4.32 -0.73
C ASP A 87 14.35 3.07 0.09
N ASP A 88 15.10 2.78 1.16
CA ASP A 88 14.96 1.56 1.97
C ASP A 88 13.50 1.29 2.40
N PHE A 89 12.94 0.17 1.92
CA PHE A 89 11.61 -0.32 2.31
C PHE A 89 11.49 -0.66 3.80
N ASN A 90 12.61 -0.82 4.51
CA ASN A 90 12.62 -0.99 5.97
C ASN A 90 12.52 0.34 6.74
N SER A 91 12.49 1.48 6.03
CA SER A 91 12.30 2.79 6.62
C SER A 91 10.99 2.86 7.41
N HIS A 92 11.01 3.59 8.52
CA HIS A 92 9.86 3.78 9.40
C HIS A 92 8.64 4.41 8.69
N TYR A 93 8.83 5.00 7.51
CA TYR A 93 7.78 5.55 6.64
C TYR A 93 6.84 4.46 6.07
N TYR A 94 7.32 3.23 5.92
CA TYR A 94 6.56 2.10 5.38
C TYR A 94 6.01 1.17 6.48
N LYS A 95 6.34 1.42 7.74
CA LYS A 95 5.83 0.63 8.87
C LYS A 95 4.45 1.14 9.30
N TYR A 96 3.44 0.29 9.11
CA TYR A 96 2.06 0.53 9.56
C TYR A 96 1.93 0.70 11.08
N GLU A 97 2.94 0.29 11.86
CA GLU A 97 3.02 0.42 13.31
C GLU A 97 2.98 1.88 13.80
N ASN A 98 3.31 2.85 12.93
CA ASN A 98 3.32 4.29 13.25
C ASN A 98 2.05 5.04 12.83
N LEU A 99 1.02 4.35 12.31
CA LEU A 99 -0.30 4.95 12.05
C LEU A 99 -1.29 4.57 13.15
N PRO A 100 -1.36 5.32 14.26
CA PRO A 100 -2.33 5.06 15.32
C PRO A 100 -3.79 5.27 14.89
N SER A 101 -4.06 5.82 13.70
CA SER A 101 -5.41 6.17 13.25
C SER A 101 -6.05 5.20 12.25
N VAL A 102 -5.34 4.14 11.82
CA VAL A 102 -5.85 3.18 10.81
C VAL A 102 -6.20 1.82 11.40
N LEU A 103 -5.77 1.53 12.64
CA LEU A 103 -6.27 0.38 13.36
C LEU A 103 -7.68 0.72 13.87
N PRO A 104 -8.74 0.01 13.42
CA PRO A 104 -10.00 0.07 14.13
C PRO A 104 -9.71 -0.36 15.57
N GLU A 105 -10.13 0.47 16.53
CA GLU A 105 -10.13 0.14 17.95
C GLU A 105 -10.61 -1.32 18.11
N PRO A 106 -9.84 -2.19 18.79
CA PRO A 106 -10.24 -3.58 18.95
C PRO A 106 -11.59 -3.61 19.67
N VAL A 107 -12.62 -4.09 18.96
CA VAL A 107 -14.01 -4.28 19.44
C VAL A 107 -14.11 -5.38 20.53
N TRP A 108 -13.00 -5.74 21.18
CA TRP A 108 -12.94 -6.72 22.27
C TRP A 108 -13.12 -6.08 23.65
N LEU A 109 -13.77 -4.91 23.75
CA LEU A 109 -14.00 -4.24 25.03
C LEU A 109 -15.39 -4.52 25.64
N ASP A 110 -15.98 -5.68 25.35
CA ASP A 110 -17.18 -6.17 26.06
C ASP A 110 -17.02 -7.62 26.57
N ASP A 111 -15.79 -8.13 26.67
CA ASP A 111 -15.52 -9.41 27.33
C ASP A 111 -14.91 -9.18 28.72
N PRO A 112 -15.67 -9.36 29.82
CA PRO A 112 -15.20 -9.07 31.18
C PRO A 112 -14.19 -10.11 31.72
N LEU A 113 -13.58 -10.95 30.87
CA LEU A 113 -12.74 -12.07 31.30
C LEU A 113 -11.25 -11.95 30.96
N LEU A 114 -10.74 -10.81 30.48
CA LEU A 114 -9.30 -10.60 30.29
C LEU A 114 -8.72 -9.43 31.11
N SER A 115 -9.05 -9.38 32.41
CA SER A 115 -8.40 -8.49 33.39
C SER A 115 -6.98 -8.93 33.81
N SER A 116 -6.28 -9.76 33.03
CA SER A 116 -4.97 -10.27 33.45
C SER A 116 -4.02 -10.53 32.28
N VAL A 117 -3.71 -9.50 31.51
CA VAL A 117 -2.43 -9.47 30.79
C VAL A 117 -1.76 -8.14 31.11
N HIS A 118 -0.72 -8.22 31.95
CA HIS A 118 0.17 -7.12 32.26
C HIS A 118 0.73 -6.51 30.97
N PRO A 119 0.84 -5.17 30.86
CA PRO A 119 1.63 -4.56 29.80
C PRO A 119 3.10 -4.94 29.98
N CYS A 120 3.70 -5.52 28.92
CA CYS A 120 5.14 -5.69 28.82
C CYS A 120 5.81 -4.35 29.11
N SER A 121 6.64 -4.36 30.15
CA SER A 121 7.38 -3.20 30.65
C SER A 121 8.19 -2.58 29.51
N ALA A 122 7.78 -1.38 29.09
CA ALA A 122 8.65 -0.45 28.39
C ALA A 122 9.74 -0.04 29.37
N SER A 123 10.89 -0.69 29.30
CA SER A 123 12.09 -0.32 30.04
C SER A 123 13.30 -0.63 29.18
N ASP A 124 13.58 0.25 28.22
CA ASP A 124 14.97 0.65 27.93
C ASP A 124 14.94 1.93 27.07
N GLN A 125 14.88 3.08 27.74
CA GLN A 125 15.18 4.37 27.14
C GLN A 125 16.29 5.04 27.95
N ALA A 126 17.41 5.29 27.24
CA ALA A 126 18.39 6.35 27.48
C ALA A 126 19.30 6.26 28.71
N ARG A 127 20.58 5.90 28.44
CA ARG A 127 21.84 6.43 29.00
C ARG A 127 22.97 5.46 28.59
N GLU A 128 24.09 5.79 27.98
CA GLU A 128 24.96 6.97 28.04
C GLU A 128 25.78 7.10 26.73
N LEU A 129 25.96 8.34 26.26
CA LEU A 129 27.19 8.80 25.60
C LEU A 129 28.00 9.51 26.70
N PRO A 130 29.34 9.39 26.70
CA PRO A 130 30.18 10.11 25.73
C PRO A 130 31.14 9.24 24.92
#